data_AF-A0A9E6TDY3-F1
#
_entry.id   AF-A0A9E6TDY3-F1
#
_cell.length_a   1.000
_cell.length_b   1.000
_cell.length_c   1.000
_cell.angle_alpha   90.00
_cell.angle_beta   90.00
_cell.angle_gamma   90.00
#
_symmetry.space_group_name_H-M   'P 1'
#
loop_
_entity.id
_entity.type
_entity.pdbx_description
1 polymer ?
#
loop_
_entity_poly.entity_id
_entity_poly.type
_entity_poly.pdbx_seq_one_letter_code
_entity_poly.pdbx_strand_id
1 'polypeptide(L)'
;MEKQNPYLNVYLGPSKEPWVNYCKALGKKPGAAIKVAIEEQLEKAGKDPTSKIYHQAHEAIPAEPKVRFEILLTESEKRAIRERSNIERCSMRRWIVDACRVGLTHEPQFGMSEIDALGESNYQLLMIGRNLNQIARRLNEGKDEKITVDQIEKLSRIIDRHTDTVSAAIAASLERWNIE
;
A
#
# COMPACT_ATOMS: atom_id res chain seq x y z
N MET A 1 -1.32 -14.62 -31.21
CA MET A 1 -0.72 -13.29 -31.00
C MET A 1 -0.93 -12.47 -32.26
N GLU A 2 -1.92 -11.59 -32.25
CA GLU A 2 -2.14 -10.65 -33.36
C GLU A 2 -0.99 -9.64 -33.37
N LYS A 3 -0.37 -9.45 -34.54
CA LYS A 3 0.66 -8.40 -34.74
C LYS A 3 -0.05 -7.05 -34.59
N GLN A 4 0.18 -6.36 -33.48
CA GLN A 4 -0.32 -5.01 -33.28
C GLN A 4 0.24 -4.09 -34.37
N ASN A 5 -0.65 -3.33 -35.01
CA ASN A 5 -0.29 -2.36 -36.03
C ASN A 5 0.49 -1.20 -35.37
N PRO A 6 1.77 -0.95 -35.74
CA PRO A 6 2.60 0.07 -35.09
C PRO A 6 2.29 1.51 -35.54
N TYR A 7 1.31 1.70 -36.45
CA TYR A 7 0.98 3.01 -36.98
C TYR A 7 -0.10 3.71 -36.14
N LEU A 8 0.21 4.94 -35.71
CA LEU A 8 -0.71 5.83 -35.03
C LEU A 8 -1.28 6.86 -36.02
N ASN A 9 -2.59 6.85 -36.24
CA ASN A 9 -3.28 7.87 -37.03
C ASN A 9 -3.88 8.94 -36.11
N VAL A 10 -3.41 10.18 -36.24
CA VAL A 10 -3.82 11.29 -35.36
C VAL A 10 -4.46 12.40 -36.19
N TYR A 11 -5.69 12.76 -35.84
CA TYR A 11 -6.35 13.93 -36.41
C TYR A 11 -5.92 15.19 -35.64
N LEU A 12 -5.21 16.10 -36.31
CA LEU A 12 -4.65 17.31 -35.70
C LEU A 12 -5.51 18.56 -35.90
N GLY A 13 -6.57 18.49 -36.70
CA GLY A 13 -7.47 19.62 -36.98
C GLY A 13 -6.71 20.94 -37.29
N PRO A 14 -7.09 22.07 -36.65
CA PRO A 14 -6.48 23.38 -36.90
C PRO A 14 -5.00 23.48 -36.47
N SER A 15 -4.52 22.56 -35.64
CA SER A 15 -3.12 22.53 -35.18
C SER A 15 -2.16 21.94 -36.22
N LYS A 16 -2.67 21.39 -37.33
CA LYS A 16 -1.86 20.77 -38.39
C LYS A 16 -0.95 21.77 -39.09
N GLU A 17 -1.46 22.94 -39.47
CA GLU A 17 -0.68 23.96 -40.19
C GLU A 17 0.46 24.54 -39.32
N PRO A 18 0.22 24.98 -38.06
CA PRO A 18 1.28 25.37 -37.15
C PRO A 18 2.34 24.28 -36.94
N TRP A 19 1.92 23.02 -36.80
CA TRP A 19 2.83 21.89 -36.60
C TRP A 19 3.74 21.65 -37.80
N VAL A 20 3.20 21.69 -39.03
CA VAL A 20 3.99 21.52 -40.25
C VAL A 20 5.01 22.64 -40.41
N ASN A 21 4.62 23.88 -40.12
CA ASN A 21 5.52 25.04 -40.17
C ASN A 21 6.65 24.93 -39.15
N TYR A 22 6.34 24.53 -37.92
CA TYR A 22 7.32 24.26 -36.87
C TYR A 22 8.32 23.16 -37.28
N CYS A 23 7.83 22.04 -37.83
CA CYS A 23 8.68 20.96 -38.30
C CYS A 23 9.60 21.40 -39.45
N LYS A 24 9.08 22.22 -40.37
CA LYS A 24 9.86 22.77 -41.49
C LYS A 24 10.98 23.70 -41.00
N ALA A 25 10.72 24.54 -40.00
CA ALA A 25 11.74 25.39 -39.37
C ALA A 25 12.84 24.56 -38.70
N LEU A 26 12.50 23.38 -38.16
CA LEU A 26 13.45 22.42 -37.58
C LEU A 26 14.11 21.48 -38.60
N GLY A 27 13.79 21.59 -39.90
CA GLY A 27 14.31 20.71 -40.95
C GLY A 27 13.86 19.25 -40.85
N LYS A 28 12.81 18.95 -40.08
CA LYS A 28 12.31 17.59 -39.84
C LYS A 28 10.98 17.34 -40.55
N LYS A 29 10.74 16.09 -40.95
CA LYS A 29 9.41 15.66 -41.44
C LYS A 29 8.43 15.61 -40.25
N PRO A 30 7.15 16.02 -40.41
CA PRO A 30 6.18 16.05 -39.32
C PRO A 30 6.04 14.72 -38.56
N GLY A 31 6.01 13.58 -39.25
CA GLY A 31 5.93 12.27 -38.60
C GLY A 31 7.19 11.89 -37.81
N ALA A 32 8.37 12.31 -38.28
CA ALA A 32 9.63 12.08 -37.55
C ALA A 32 9.72 12.97 -36.30
N ALA A 33 9.25 14.22 -36.39
CA ALA A 33 9.18 15.11 -35.23
C ALA A 33 8.18 14.62 -34.17
N ILE A 34 7.01 14.10 -34.59
CA ILE A 34 6.04 13.48 -33.66
C ILE A 34 6.64 12.25 -33.01
N LYS A 35 7.29 11.38 -33.78
CA LYS A 35 7.94 10.18 -33.23
C LYS A 35 8.96 10.54 -32.15
N VAL A 36 9.83 11.53 -32.42
CA VAL A 36 10.82 12.01 -31.43
C VAL A 36 10.14 12.62 -30.21
N ALA A 37 9.08 13.42 -30.37
CA ALA A 37 8.33 13.97 -29.25
C ALA A 37 7.66 12.88 -28.40
N ILE A 38 7.14 11.82 -29.03
CA ILE A 38 6.59 10.66 -28.33
C ILE A 38 7.69 9.89 -27.61
N GLU A 39 8.83 9.65 -28.25
CA GLU A 39 9.99 8.98 -27.63
C GLU A 39 10.53 9.78 -26.45
N GLU A 40 10.67 11.10 -26.56
CA GLU A 40 11.04 11.98 -25.44
C GLU A 40 10.01 11.96 -24.32
N GLN A 41 8.72 11.91 -24.65
CA GLN A 41 7.64 11.85 -23.66
C GLN A 41 7.58 10.49 -22.97
N LEU A 42 7.85 9.40 -23.69
CA LEU A 42 7.97 8.04 -23.13
C LEU A 42 9.24 7.90 -22.30
N GLU A 43 10.36 8.49 -22.71
CA GLU A 43 11.56 8.56 -21.89
C GLU A 43 11.32 9.37 -20.62
N LYS A 44 10.61 10.51 -20.71
CA LYS A 44 10.21 11.29 -19.54
C LYS A 44 9.23 10.53 -18.65
N ALA A 45 8.29 9.76 -19.23
CA ALA A 45 7.39 8.90 -18.46
C ALA A 45 8.09 7.69 -17.83
N GLY A 46 9.15 7.17 -18.46
CA GLY A 46 10.01 6.13 -17.90
C GLY A 46 11.08 6.65 -16.93
N LYS A 47 11.34 7.97 -16.95
CA LYS A 47 12.22 8.71 -16.03
C LYS A 47 11.44 9.45 -14.93
N ASP A 48 10.12 9.56 -15.06
CA ASP A 48 9.26 9.82 -13.92
C ASP A 48 9.57 8.65 -12.99
N PRO A 49 10.11 8.89 -11.79
CA PRO A 49 10.34 7.80 -10.88
C PRO A 49 8.95 7.21 -10.70
N THR A 50 8.74 5.98 -11.16
CA THR A 50 7.81 5.10 -10.47
C THR A 50 8.29 5.21 -9.03
N SER A 51 7.61 6.06 -8.24
CA SER A 51 7.99 6.35 -6.87
C SER A 51 8.27 4.98 -6.28
N LYS A 52 9.52 4.74 -5.84
CA LYS A 52 9.85 3.46 -5.23
C LYS A 52 8.74 3.19 -4.24
N ILE A 53 7.95 2.14 -4.51
CA ILE A 53 6.85 1.79 -3.64
C ILE A 53 7.56 1.17 -2.46
N TYR A 54 7.70 1.99 -1.42
CA TYR A 54 8.31 1.55 -0.20
C TYR A 54 7.32 0.60 0.48
N HIS A 55 7.83 -0.48 1.05
CA HIS A 55 7.00 -1.38 1.84
C HIS A 55 7.47 -1.35 3.28
N GLN A 56 6.53 -1.59 4.21
CA GLN A 56 6.98 -1.98 5.55
C GLN A 56 7.61 -3.37 5.42
N ALA A 57 8.84 -3.51 5.89
CA ALA A 57 9.42 -4.85 6.04
C ALA A 57 8.46 -5.73 6.87
N HIS A 58 8.49 -7.05 6.66
CA HIS A 58 7.64 -8.03 7.37
C HIS A 58 8.42 -8.95 8.34
N GLU A 59 9.76 -8.89 8.33
CA GLU A 59 10.63 -9.48 9.35
C GLU A 59 11.32 -8.44 10.25
N ALA A 60 11.53 -8.81 11.52
CA ALA A 60 12.21 -7.98 12.51
C ALA A 60 13.71 -7.81 12.18
N ILE A 61 14.01 -6.94 11.22
CA ILE A 61 15.37 -6.46 10.95
C ILE A 61 15.88 -5.74 12.21
N PRO A 62 17.17 -5.88 12.59
CA PRO A 62 17.73 -5.07 13.67
C PRO A 62 17.43 -3.59 13.43
N ALA A 63 16.73 -2.96 14.38
CA ALA A 63 16.30 -1.58 14.25
C ALA A 63 17.51 -0.69 13.97
N GLU A 64 17.53 -0.02 12.81
CA GLU A 64 18.55 0.96 12.52
C GLU A 64 18.50 2.10 13.55
N PRO A 65 19.65 2.66 13.95
CA PRO A 65 19.67 3.77 14.87
C PRO A 65 18.91 4.97 14.27
N LYS A 66 17.94 5.50 15.02
CA LYS A 66 17.16 6.67 14.59
C LYS A 66 18.10 7.86 14.37
N VAL A 67 18.09 8.42 13.16
CA VAL A 67 18.85 9.63 12.81
C VAL A 67 18.03 10.88 13.13
N ARG A 68 18.69 11.93 13.62
CA ARG A 68 18.01 13.21 13.92
C ARG A 68 17.55 13.87 12.62
N PHE A 69 16.30 14.31 12.60
CA PHE A 69 15.71 15.13 11.54
C PHE A 69 14.97 16.30 12.18
N GLU A 70 15.37 17.52 11.85
CA GLU A 70 14.80 18.76 12.41
C GLU A 70 13.85 19.40 11.39
N ILE A 71 12.66 19.77 11.84
CA ILE A 71 11.63 20.42 11.02
C ILE A 71 11.16 21.70 11.72
N LEU A 72 10.87 22.73 10.93
CA LEU A 72 10.21 23.95 11.40
C LEU A 72 8.72 23.85 11.09
N LEU A 73 7.91 24.17 12.09
CA LEU A 73 6.46 24.17 12.00
C LEU A 73 5.94 25.54 12.45
N THR A 74 4.88 26.01 11.78
CA THR A 74 4.07 27.11 12.27
C THR A 74 3.37 26.73 13.58
N GLU A 75 2.98 27.71 14.38
CA GLU A 75 2.24 27.44 15.63
C GLU A 75 0.90 26.75 15.37
N SER A 76 0.24 27.06 14.24
CA SER A 76 -0.98 26.38 13.81
C SER A 76 -0.76 24.90 13.56
N GLU A 77 0.30 24.52 12.83
CA GLU A 77 0.62 23.12 12.54
C GLU A 77 0.97 22.37 13.82
N LYS A 78 1.80 22.96 14.68
CA LYS A 78 2.20 22.34 15.95
C LYS A 78 1.00 22.06 16.86
N ARG A 79 0.06 22.99 16.94
CA ARG A 79 -1.19 22.81 17.69
C ARG A 79 -2.05 21.70 17.10
N ALA A 80 -2.25 21.68 15.78
CA ALA A 80 -3.03 20.63 15.11
C ALA A 80 -2.41 19.24 15.33
N ILE A 81 -1.08 19.12 15.25
CA ILE A 81 -0.37 17.87 15.52
C ILE A 81 -0.57 17.42 16.97
N ARG A 82 -0.53 18.34 17.94
CA ARG A 82 -0.79 18.03 19.35
C ARG A 82 -2.21 17.49 19.58
N GLU A 83 -3.20 18.13 18.98
CA GLU A 83 -4.60 17.70 19.09
C GLU A 83 -4.77 16.30 18.50
N ARG A 84 -4.24 16.06 17.29
CA ARG A 84 -4.28 14.74 16.63
C ARG A 84 -3.55 13.67 17.43
N SER A 85 -2.34 13.95 17.90
CA SER A 85 -1.56 12.96 18.68
C SER A 85 -2.25 12.60 19.99
N ASN A 86 -2.94 13.54 20.64
CA ASN A 86 -3.71 13.27 21.86
C ASN A 86 -4.92 12.37 21.59
N ILE A 87 -5.65 12.59 20.49
CA ILE A 87 -6.78 11.74 20.08
C ILE A 87 -6.29 10.30 19.83
N GLU A 88 -5.15 10.16 19.15
CA GLU A 88 -4.55 8.87 18.80
C GLU A 88 -3.69 8.28 19.95
N ARG A 89 -3.68 8.94 21.12
CA ARG A 89 -2.95 8.54 22.35
C ARG A 89 -1.46 8.26 22.12
N CYS A 90 -0.83 9.07 21.27
CA CYS A 90 0.59 8.97 20.96
C CYS A 90 1.31 10.31 21.16
N SER A 91 2.65 10.29 21.07
CA SER A 91 3.42 11.55 21.12
C SER A 91 3.33 12.30 19.79
N MET A 92 3.47 13.63 19.80
CA MET A 92 3.55 14.43 18.55
C MET A 92 4.65 13.91 17.60
N ARG A 93 5.79 13.48 18.15
CA ARG A 93 6.89 12.89 17.37
C ARG A 93 6.42 11.60 16.68
N ARG A 94 5.76 10.71 17.43
CA ARG A 94 5.25 9.44 16.92
C ARG A 94 4.27 9.67 15.77
N TRP A 95 3.32 10.58 15.98
CA TRP A 95 2.33 10.96 14.98
C TRP A 95 2.96 11.45 13.67
N ILE A 96 3.95 12.33 13.74
CA ILE A 96 4.66 12.85 12.56
C ILE A 96 5.39 11.71 11.81
N VAL A 97 6.08 10.83 12.56
CA VAL A 97 6.78 9.68 11.96
C VAL A 97 5.78 8.75 11.26
N ASP A 98 4.63 8.49 11.87
CA ASP A 98 3.61 7.62 11.29
C ASP A 98 2.98 8.24 10.05
N ALA A 99 2.73 9.55 10.03
CA ALA A 99 2.28 10.27 8.84
C ALA A 99 3.31 10.19 7.69
N CYS A 100 4.60 10.33 7.99
CA CYS A 100 5.66 10.13 7.00
C CYS A 100 5.66 8.69 6.46
N ARG A 101 5.49 7.70 7.33
CA ARG A 101 5.43 6.28 6.94
C ARG A 101 4.26 5.99 6.02
N VAL A 102 3.05 6.42 6.39
CA VAL A 102 1.85 6.27 5.53
C VAL A 102 2.08 6.92 4.16
N GLY A 103 2.72 8.10 4.13
CA GLY A 103 3.05 8.80 2.89
C GLY A 103 4.09 8.07 2.03
N LEU A 104 5.02 7.34 2.64
CA LEU A 104 6.06 6.58 1.93
C LEU A 104 5.56 5.21 1.47
N THR A 105 4.86 4.48 2.34
CA THR A 105 4.51 3.08 2.09
C THR A 105 3.10 2.85 1.58
N HIS A 106 2.20 3.83 1.74
CA HIS A 106 0.76 3.68 1.50
C HIS A 106 0.10 2.57 2.32
N GLU A 107 0.77 2.11 3.37
CA GLU A 107 0.27 1.08 4.27
C GLU A 107 -0.22 1.71 5.58
N PRO A 108 -1.24 1.12 6.23
CA PRO A 108 -1.82 1.67 7.45
C PRO A 108 -0.82 1.66 8.61
N GLN A 109 -0.83 2.74 9.39
CA GLN A 109 -0.24 2.81 10.72
C GLN A 109 -1.38 2.86 11.73
N PHE A 110 -1.35 1.99 12.73
CA PHE A 110 -2.39 1.88 13.75
C PHE A 110 -1.96 2.58 15.04
N GLY A 111 -2.83 3.41 15.59
CA GLY A 111 -2.70 3.95 16.94
C GLY A 111 -2.91 2.87 18.01
N MET A 112 -2.60 3.20 19.27
CA MET A 112 -2.66 2.21 20.37
C MET A 112 -4.06 1.62 20.55
N SER A 113 -5.11 2.44 20.46
CA SER A 113 -6.49 1.96 20.59
C SER A 113 -6.92 1.04 19.45
N GLU A 114 -6.41 1.29 18.24
CA GLU A 114 -6.69 0.44 17.07
C GLU A 114 -5.96 -0.88 17.19
N ILE A 115 -4.71 -0.86 17.67
CA ILE A 115 -3.94 -2.06 17.98
C ILE A 115 -4.63 -2.92 19.04
N ASP A 116 -5.12 -2.32 20.12
CA ASP A 116 -5.84 -3.05 21.17
C ASP A 116 -7.13 -3.67 20.63
N ALA A 117 -7.92 -2.90 19.87
CA ALA A 117 -9.18 -3.36 19.30
C ALA A 117 -8.96 -4.47 18.25
N LEU A 118 -7.95 -4.31 17.39
CA LEU A 118 -7.57 -5.33 16.40
C LEU A 118 -7.05 -6.58 17.11
N GLY A 119 -6.20 -6.44 18.12
CA GLY A 119 -5.67 -7.56 18.91
C GLY A 119 -6.77 -8.36 19.60
N GLU A 120 -7.74 -7.68 20.22
CA GLU A 120 -8.90 -8.32 20.85
C GLU A 120 -9.78 -9.03 19.81
N SER A 121 -10.08 -8.37 18.68
CA SER A 121 -10.81 -8.99 17.58
C SER A 121 -10.10 -10.25 17.06
N ASN A 122 -8.78 -10.18 16.95
CA ASN A 122 -7.94 -11.28 16.51
C ASN A 122 -7.98 -12.48 17.46
N TYR A 123 -7.90 -12.19 18.76
CA TYR A 123 -7.98 -13.18 19.80
C TYR A 123 -9.33 -13.90 19.80
N GLN A 124 -10.43 -13.16 19.65
CA GLN A 124 -11.77 -13.74 19.55
C GLN A 124 -11.93 -14.64 18.32
N LEU A 125 -11.40 -14.21 17.17
CA LEU A 125 -11.39 -15.02 15.95
C LEU A 125 -10.61 -16.32 16.14
N LEU A 126 -9.43 -16.28 16.75
CA LEU A 126 -8.65 -17.48 17.07
C LEU A 126 -9.41 -18.44 17.98
N MET A 127 -10.14 -17.92 18.98
CA MET A 127 -10.98 -18.72 19.86
C MET A 127 -12.15 -19.38 19.11
N ILE A 128 -12.76 -18.68 18.16
CA ILE A 128 -13.78 -19.26 17.26
C ILE A 128 -13.16 -20.37 16.40
N GLY A 129 -11.99 -20.13 15.79
CA GLY A 129 -11.28 -21.15 14.99
C GLY A 129 -10.97 -22.42 15.80
N ARG A 130 -10.52 -22.28 17.05
CA ARG A 130 -10.30 -23.41 17.96
C ARG A 130 -11.59 -24.18 18.27
N ASN A 131 -12.68 -23.48 18.56
CA ASN A 131 -13.98 -24.11 18.82
C ASN A 131 -14.49 -24.86 17.58
N LEU A 132 -14.33 -24.27 16.40
CA LEU A 132 -14.66 -24.91 15.12
C LEU A 132 -13.86 -26.19 14.91
N ASN A 133 -12.54 -26.18 15.13
CA ASN A 133 -11.71 -27.39 15.04
C ASN A 133 -12.12 -28.48 16.04
N GLN A 134 -12.57 -28.12 17.23
CA GLN A 134 -13.11 -29.09 18.19
C GLN A 134 -14.43 -29.70 17.72
N ILE A 135 -15.32 -28.89 17.14
CA ILE A 135 -16.59 -29.37 16.56
C ILE A 135 -16.32 -30.31 15.39
N ALA A 136 -15.36 -29.96 14.51
CA ALA A 136 -14.92 -30.81 13.40
C ALA A 136 -14.42 -32.18 13.89
N ARG A 137 -13.60 -32.22 14.95
CA ARG A 137 -13.14 -33.49 15.54
C ARG A 137 -14.28 -34.33 16.09
N ARG A 138 -15.22 -33.74 16.83
CA ARG A 138 -16.40 -34.46 17.36
C ARG A 138 -17.35 -34.94 16.27
N LEU A 139 -17.48 -34.20 15.17
CA LEU A 139 -18.24 -34.62 13.99
C LEU A 139 -17.60 -35.83 13.30
N ASN A 140 -16.26 -35.85 13.21
CA ASN A 140 -15.51 -37.01 12.71
C ASN A 140 -15.70 -38.27 13.59
N GLU A 141 -16.02 -38.11 14.88
CA GLU A 141 -16.24 -39.21 15.84
C GLU A 141 -17.64 -39.85 15.73
N GLY A 142 -18.56 -39.27 14.95
CA GLY A 142 -19.70 -40.00 14.39
C GLY A 142 -21.08 -39.36 14.60
N LYS A 143 -21.79 -39.20 13.47
CA LYS A 143 -23.22 -38.85 13.25
C LYS A 143 -23.56 -37.35 13.26
N ASP A 144 -23.53 -36.72 12.09
CA ASP A 144 -24.70 -36.17 11.38
C ASP A 144 -24.24 -35.22 10.26
N GLU A 145 -24.89 -35.31 9.10
CA GLU A 145 -24.55 -34.52 7.92
C GLU A 145 -25.56 -33.38 7.72
N LYS A 146 -25.09 -32.15 7.97
CA LYS A 146 -25.57 -30.89 7.35
C LYS A 146 -24.45 -29.85 7.20
N ILE A 147 -23.37 -29.97 7.97
CA ILE A 147 -22.13 -29.19 7.83
C ILE A 147 -21.01 -30.19 7.61
N THR A 148 -20.28 -30.08 6.50
CA THR A 148 -19.14 -30.98 6.24
C THR A 148 -17.93 -30.53 7.05
N VAL A 149 -17.20 -31.47 7.62
CA VAL A 149 -15.95 -31.23 8.37
C VAL A 149 -14.96 -30.39 7.53
N ASP A 150 -14.92 -30.61 6.22
CA ASP A 150 -14.15 -29.82 5.25
C ASP A 150 -14.53 -28.33 5.24
N GLN A 151 -15.81 -27.96 5.37
CA GLN A 151 -16.24 -26.57 5.45
C GLN A 151 -15.78 -25.89 6.74
N ILE A 152 -15.80 -26.63 7.85
CA ILE A 152 -15.35 -26.13 9.15
C ILE A 152 -13.83 -25.92 9.14
N GLU A 153 -13.08 -26.87 8.60
CA GLU A 153 -11.62 -26.74 8.44
C GLU A 153 -11.25 -25.59 7.50
N LYS A 154 -11.95 -25.43 6.37
CA LYS A 154 -11.75 -24.29 5.46
C LYS A 154 -11.98 -22.96 6.17
N LEU A 155 -13.06 -22.85 6.95
CA LEU A 155 -13.34 -21.64 7.72
C LEU A 155 -12.29 -21.39 8.79
N SER A 156 -11.82 -22.42 9.50
CA SER A 156 -10.71 -22.29 10.47
C SER A 156 -9.46 -21.76 9.79
N ARG A 157 -9.07 -22.28 8.63
CA ARG A 157 -7.88 -21.81 7.90
C ARG A 157 -8.01 -20.35 7.44
N ILE A 158 -9.21 -19.93 7.03
CA ILE A 158 -9.47 -18.52 6.66
C ILE A 158 -9.32 -17.62 7.89
N ILE A 159 -9.88 -18.05 9.03
CA ILE A 159 -9.75 -17.35 10.31
C ILE A 159 -8.28 -17.25 10.70
N ASP A 160 -7.53 -18.36 10.71
CA ASP A 160 -6.11 -18.39 11.09
C ASP A 160 -5.28 -17.44 10.20
N ARG A 161 -5.46 -17.52 8.87
CA ARG A 161 -4.77 -16.63 7.92
C ARG A 161 -5.10 -15.16 8.14
N HIS A 162 -6.37 -14.84 8.38
CA HIS A 162 -6.78 -13.48 8.68
C HIS A 162 -6.11 -13.02 9.98
N THR A 163 -6.06 -13.89 10.99
CA THR A 163 -5.46 -13.54 12.27
C THR A 163 -3.96 -13.31 12.21
N ASP A 164 -3.25 -14.07 11.39
CA ASP A 164 -1.82 -13.84 11.13
C ASP A 164 -1.59 -12.52 10.39
N THR A 165 -2.44 -12.22 9.40
CA THR A 165 -2.36 -10.97 8.63
C THR A 165 -2.55 -9.75 9.52
N VAL A 166 -3.56 -9.77 10.40
CA VAL A 166 -3.82 -8.68 11.34
C VAL A 166 -2.69 -8.57 12.38
N SER A 167 -2.19 -9.69 12.90
CA SER A 167 -1.04 -9.68 13.83
C SER A 167 0.20 -9.06 13.19
N ALA A 168 0.49 -9.39 11.94
CA ALA A 168 1.60 -8.82 11.20
C ALA A 168 1.41 -7.31 10.99
N ALA A 169 0.20 -6.86 10.64
CA ALA A 169 -0.12 -5.45 10.46
C ALA A 169 -0.01 -4.64 11.78
N ILE A 170 -0.43 -5.23 12.91
CA ILE A 170 -0.24 -4.66 14.25
C ILE A 170 1.26 -4.57 14.58
N ALA A 171 2.01 -5.65 14.34
CA ALA A 171 3.44 -5.71 14.61
C ALA A 171 4.23 -4.70 13.76
N ALA A 172 3.83 -4.52 12.49
CA ALA A 172 4.34 -3.51 11.58
C ALA A 172 4.15 -2.09 12.14
N SER A 173 2.98 -1.81 12.74
CA SER A 173 2.71 -0.52 13.37
C SER A 173 3.60 -0.26 14.61
N LEU A 174 3.87 -1.25 15.46
CA LEU A 174 4.50 -1.09 16.80
C LEU A 174 6.03 -0.81 16.84
N GLU A 175 6.56 0.01 15.93
CA GLU A 175 7.91 0.64 15.99
C GLU A 175 9.17 -0.18 15.63
N ARG A 176 9.09 -1.43 15.14
CA ARG A 176 10.30 -2.27 14.90
C ARG A 176 10.74 -2.43 13.43
N TRP A 177 10.89 -1.35 12.65
CA TRP A 177 11.05 -1.53 11.20
C TRP A 177 11.90 -0.49 10.47
N ASN A 178 12.61 -0.99 9.45
CA ASN A 178 13.24 -0.25 8.36
C ASN A 178 12.31 -0.29 7.13
N ILE A 179 12.52 0.63 6.19
CA ILE A 179 11.76 0.72 4.94
C ILE A 179 12.58 0.06 3.82
N GLU A 180 11.97 -0.79 2.98
CA GLU A 180 12.58 -1.43 1.80
C GLU A 180 12.00 -0.93 0.48
#